data_AF-A0AAD4BL62-F1
#
_entry.id   AF-A0AAD4BL62-F1
#
_cell.length_a   1.000
_cell.length_b   1.000
_cell.length_c   1.000
_cell.angle_alpha   90.00
_cell.angle_beta   90.00
_cell.angle_gamma   90.00
#
_symmetry.space_group_name_H-M   'P 1'
#
loop_
_entity.id
_entity.type
_entity.pdbx_description
1 polymer ?
#
loop_
_entity_poly.entity_id
_entity_poly.type
_entity_poly.pdbx_seq_one_letter_code
_entity_poly.pdbx_strand_id
1 'polypeptide(L)'
;RRIDTLSTYVNKKANVYALGKLLPTATWGNFQPQSDCRNELCNPATNEPVIIWTVRHITTSWFARNSEPERQASITVIPVSQSVAEQYALLLAGLCTPPLKYTGDSVNAVRAIKWQSERGSSEPILFNDVYDARDVFTNKKDMPHIIATELQKSDLVLLEGKLTRYPAQDEEKKWTVKRVQMELLAISLLASGVIQDNHKTVGGMREISGLHI
;
A
#
# COMPACT_ATOMS: atom_id res chain seq x y z
N ARG A 1 3.48 -22.52 1.73
CA ARG A 1 3.63 -22.70 0.26
C ARG A 1 3.03 -21.56 -0.54
N ARG A 2 1.71 -21.27 -0.47
CA ARG A 2 1.09 -20.19 -1.25
C ARG A 2 1.61 -18.79 -0.91
N ILE A 3 1.66 -18.45 0.38
CA ILE A 3 2.19 -17.17 0.86
C ILE A 3 3.65 -17.00 0.41
N ASP A 4 4.47 -18.05 0.56
CA ASP A 4 5.88 -18.03 0.13
C ASP A 4 6.04 -17.75 -1.36
N THR A 5 5.19 -18.36 -2.21
CA THR A 5 5.16 -18.10 -3.65
C THR A 5 4.84 -16.62 -3.94
N LEU A 6 3.83 -16.06 -3.28
CA LEU A 6 3.46 -14.65 -3.45
C LEU A 6 4.55 -13.70 -2.93
N SER A 7 5.17 -14.03 -1.79
CA SER A 7 6.23 -13.23 -1.17
C SER A 7 7.57 -13.27 -1.92
N THR A 8 7.73 -14.20 -2.86
CA THR A 8 8.93 -14.33 -3.71
C THR A 8 8.65 -14.10 -5.19
N TYR A 9 7.43 -13.70 -5.54
CA TYR A 9 6.97 -13.51 -6.91
C TYR A 9 7.79 -12.46 -7.66
N VAL A 10 8.10 -12.74 -8.93
CA VAL A 10 8.74 -11.81 -9.84
C VAL A 10 8.19 -12.04 -11.25
N ASN A 11 7.72 -10.97 -11.88
CA ASN A 11 7.40 -10.93 -13.30
C ASN A 11 8.03 -9.69 -13.93
N LYS A 12 9.25 -9.89 -14.45
CA LYS A 12 10.05 -8.81 -15.06
C LYS A 12 9.37 -8.19 -16.27
N LYS A 13 8.64 -8.98 -17.06
CA LYS A 13 7.94 -8.51 -18.27
C LYS A 13 6.82 -7.53 -17.93
N ALA A 14 6.15 -7.72 -16.80
CA ALA A 14 5.06 -6.86 -16.34
C ALA A 14 5.51 -5.82 -15.28
N ASN A 15 6.81 -5.73 -14.98
CA ASN A 15 7.37 -4.95 -13.86
C ASN A 15 6.67 -5.19 -12.51
N VAL A 16 6.29 -6.44 -12.24
CA VAL A 16 5.65 -6.83 -10.97
C VAL A 16 6.66 -7.57 -10.10
N TYR A 17 6.83 -7.11 -8.86
CA TYR A 17 7.77 -7.69 -7.91
C TYR A 17 7.13 -7.82 -6.54
N ALA A 18 7.31 -8.97 -5.90
CA ALA A 18 7.16 -9.04 -4.46
C ALA A 18 8.15 -8.09 -3.80
N LEU A 19 7.75 -7.48 -2.69
CA LEU A 19 8.53 -6.43 -2.04
C LEU A 19 10.00 -6.82 -1.79
N GLY A 20 10.26 -8.00 -1.25
CA GLY A 20 11.64 -8.49 -0.98
C GLY A 20 12.45 -8.83 -2.23
N LYS A 21 11.85 -8.70 -3.41
CA LYS A 21 12.46 -8.90 -4.74
C LYS A 21 12.45 -7.63 -5.58
N LEU A 22 12.11 -6.48 -4.98
CA LEU A 22 12.16 -5.19 -5.66
C LEU A 22 13.57 -4.94 -6.20
N LEU A 23 13.66 -4.34 -7.38
CA LEU A 23 14.92 -4.01 -8.02
C LEU A 23 15.72 -3.02 -7.14
N PRO A 24 16.94 -3.36 -6.70
CA PRO A 24 17.79 -2.43 -5.95
C PRO A 24 18.13 -1.17 -6.74
N THR A 25 18.06 -1.25 -8.07
CA THR A 25 18.29 -0.16 -9.02
C THR A 25 17.03 0.62 -9.36
N ALA A 26 15.88 0.34 -8.74
CA ALA A 26 14.66 1.10 -9.00
C ALA A 26 14.88 2.58 -8.66
N THR A 27 14.48 3.48 -9.55
CA THR A 27 14.64 4.92 -9.39
C THR A 27 13.30 5.62 -9.60
N TRP A 28 13.18 6.86 -9.13
CA TRP A 28 12.06 7.70 -9.51
C TRP A 28 12.02 7.86 -11.03
N GLY A 29 10.82 7.81 -11.60
CA GLY A 29 10.63 7.95 -13.04
C GLY A 29 11.00 9.35 -13.56
N ASN A 30 11.03 9.44 -14.87
CA ASN A 30 11.26 10.68 -15.61
C ASN A 30 9.95 11.22 -16.19
N PHE A 31 9.91 12.52 -16.42
CA PHE A 31 8.79 13.11 -17.17
C PHE A 31 8.79 12.60 -18.61
N GLN A 32 7.65 12.06 -19.06
CA GLN A 32 7.36 11.81 -20.46
C GLN A 32 6.06 12.53 -20.83
N PRO A 33 5.97 13.20 -22.00
CA PRO A 33 4.78 13.97 -22.38
C PRO A 33 3.46 13.18 -22.35
N GLN A 34 3.53 11.87 -22.57
CA GLN A 34 2.37 10.98 -22.63
C GLN A 34 2.12 10.21 -21.32
N SER A 35 3.09 10.19 -20.41
CA SER A 35 3.01 9.46 -19.15
C SER A 35 3.92 10.10 -18.10
N ASP A 36 3.35 10.92 -17.23
CA ASP A 36 4.12 11.58 -16.17
C ASP A 36 4.33 10.64 -14.98
N CYS A 37 5.37 9.82 -15.04
CA CYS A 37 5.77 8.92 -13.95
C CYS A 37 6.84 9.54 -13.04
N ARG A 38 7.06 10.87 -13.07
CA ARG A 38 8.13 11.52 -12.28
C ARG A 38 8.02 11.29 -10.78
N ASN A 39 6.82 10.96 -10.31
CA ASN A 39 6.52 10.72 -8.91
C ASN A 39 6.34 9.24 -8.60
N GLU A 40 6.53 8.34 -9.56
CA GLU A 40 6.39 6.90 -9.40
C GLU A 40 7.76 6.22 -9.36
N LEU A 41 7.92 5.20 -8.52
CA LEU A 41 9.11 4.36 -8.54
C LEU A 41 9.06 3.47 -9.80
N CYS A 42 10.11 3.55 -10.61
CA CYS A 42 10.14 2.94 -11.94
C CYS A 42 11.34 2.00 -12.12
N ASN A 43 11.22 1.11 -13.11
CA ASN A 43 12.33 0.35 -13.64
C ASN A 43 13.24 1.31 -14.42
N PRO A 44 14.53 1.47 -14.06
CA PRO A 44 15.41 2.45 -14.71
C PRO A 44 15.66 2.14 -16.20
N ALA A 45 15.52 0.88 -16.63
CA ALA A 45 15.78 0.49 -18.01
C ALA A 45 14.61 0.87 -18.95
N THR A 46 13.37 0.83 -18.46
CA THR A 46 12.18 1.08 -19.27
C THR A 46 11.46 2.38 -18.92
N ASN A 47 11.79 2.99 -17.77
CA ASN A 47 11.07 4.11 -17.17
C ASN A 47 9.59 3.79 -16.87
N GLU A 48 9.24 2.50 -16.76
CA GLU A 48 7.89 2.08 -16.44
C GLU A 48 7.71 1.90 -14.93
N PRO A 49 6.56 2.28 -14.36
CA PRO A 49 6.27 2.10 -12.94
C PRO A 49 6.36 0.64 -12.50
N VAL A 50 6.94 0.44 -11.33
CA VAL A 50 7.01 -0.89 -10.70
C VAL A 50 5.77 -1.13 -9.86
N ILE A 51 5.13 -2.27 -10.09
CA ILE A 51 4.05 -2.78 -9.24
C ILE A 51 4.67 -3.64 -8.14
N ILE A 52 4.36 -3.30 -6.91
CA ILE A 52 4.83 -3.98 -5.71
C ILE A 52 3.71 -4.84 -5.16
N TRP A 53 4.04 -6.11 -4.94
CA TRP A 53 3.20 -7.08 -4.24
C TRP A 53 3.64 -7.23 -2.80
N THR A 54 2.70 -7.15 -1.87
CA THR A 54 2.98 -7.37 -0.45
C THR A 54 1.84 -8.12 0.24
N VAL A 55 2.19 -9.21 0.93
CA VAL A 55 1.24 -10.01 1.72
C VAL A 55 1.24 -9.49 3.17
N ARG A 56 0.07 -9.12 3.68
CA ARG A 56 -0.09 -8.35 4.92
C ARG A 56 -1.44 -8.61 5.60
N HIS A 57 -1.52 -8.36 6.91
CA HIS A 57 -2.78 -8.34 7.64
C HIS A 57 -3.38 -6.94 7.70
N ILE A 58 -4.69 -6.81 7.47
CA ILE A 58 -5.39 -5.54 7.63
C ILE A 58 -5.44 -5.14 9.10
N THR A 59 -5.13 -3.88 9.41
CA THR A 59 -5.40 -3.30 10.74
C THR A 59 -6.57 -2.34 10.71
N THR A 60 -6.67 -1.53 9.67
CA THR A 60 -7.78 -0.57 9.45
C THR A 60 -8.05 -0.40 7.96
N SER A 61 -9.30 -0.22 7.59
CA SER A 61 -9.72 0.10 6.22
C SER A 61 -10.76 1.22 6.23
N TRP A 62 -10.68 2.11 5.26
CA TRP A 62 -11.58 3.24 5.04
C TRP A 62 -11.89 3.33 3.56
N PHE A 63 -13.03 2.77 3.14
CA PHE A 63 -13.50 2.79 1.75
C PHE A 63 -14.78 3.60 1.59
N ALA A 64 -15.67 3.52 2.58
CA ALA A 64 -16.94 4.23 2.61
C ALA A 64 -17.30 4.64 4.04
N ARG A 65 -18.15 5.66 4.17
CA ARG A 65 -18.75 6.11 5.42
C ARG A 65 -20.22 6.42 5.17
N ASN A 66 -21.10 5.87 6.00
CA ASN A 66 -22.56 5.99 5.84
C ASN A 66 -23.04 5.55 4.44
N SER A 67 -22.49 4.45 3.92
CA SER A 67 -22.75 3.90 2.58
C SER A 67 -22.28 4.76 1.40
N GLU A 68 -21.64 5.91 1.65
CA GLU A 68 -21.06 6.77 0.63
C GLU A 68 -19.55 6.52 0.51
N PRO A 69 -18.98 6.45 -0.71
CA PRO A 69 -17.54 6.27 -0.88
C PRO A 69 -16.76 7.45 -0.29
N GLU A 70 -15.68 7.14 0.44
CA GLU A 70 -14.77 8.16 0.96
C GLU A 70 -14.02 8.87 -0.18
N ARG A 71 -13.45 10.05 0.07
CA ARG A 71 -12.61 10.71 -0.95
C ARG A 71 -11.39 9.87 -1.33
N GLN A 72 -10.84 9.16 -0.36
CA GLN A 72 -9.72 8.25 -0.53
C GLN A 72 -10.07 6.89 0.03
N ALA A 73 -9.95 5.86 -0.79
CA ALA A 73 -9.81 4.50 -0.32
C ALA A 73 -8.48 4.41 0.41
N SER A 74 -8.48 3.93 1.65
CA SER A 74 -7.24 3.67 2.37
C SER A 74 -7.30 2.38 3.15
N ILE A 75 -6.18 1.67 3.14
CA ILE A 75 -5.98 0.46 3.91
C ILE A 75 -4.65 0.56 4.64
N THR A 76 -4.67 0.27 5.93
CA THR A 76 -3.48 0.14 6.75
C THR A 76 -3.28 -1.34 7.03
N VAL A 77 -2.07 -1.80 6.77
CA VAL A 77 -1.72 -3.21 6.92
C VAL A 77 -0.42 -3.37 7.69
N ILE A 78 -0.29 -4.49 8.38
CA ILE A 78 0.93 -4.86 9.11
C ILE A 78 1.64 -6.06 8.47
N PRO A 79 2.97 -6.09 8.55
CA PRO A 79 3.78 -7.18 8.02
C PRO A 79 3.50 -8.50 8.72
N VAL A 80 3.55 -9.58 7.93
CA VAL A 80 3.45 -10.97 8.43
C VAL A 80 4.70 -11.41 9.22
N SER A 81 5.82 -10.69 9.07
CA SER A 81 7.05 -10.93 9.82
C SER A 81 7.82 -9.63 10.05
N GLN A 82 8.54 -9.56 11.17
CA GLN A 82 9.35 -8.40 11.53
C GLN A 82 10.48 -8.12 10.54
N SER A 83 11.15 -9.15 10.01
CA SER A 83 12.23 -8.95 9.02
C SER A 83 11.74 -8.27 7.74
N VAL A 84 10.55 -8.64 7.26
CA VAL A 84 9.93 -8.02 6.07
C VAL A 84 9.41 -6.61 6.41
N ALA A 85 9.05 -6.36 7.66
CA ALA A 85 8.70 -5.06 8.20
C ALA A 85 9.88 -4.07 8.08
N GLU A 86 11.03 -4.48 8.61
CA GLU A 86 12.26 -3.69 8.66
C GLU A 86 12.79 -3.39 7.25
N GLN A 87 12.82 -4.40 6.38
CA GLN A 87 13.22 -4.21 4.99
C GLN A 87 12.33 -3.19 4.26
N TYR A 88 11.02 -3.23 4.51
CA TYR A 88 10.10 -2.26 3.93
C TYR A 88 10.36 -0.85 4.45
N ALA A 89 10.51 -0.71 5.76
CA ALA A 89 10.72 0.59 6.39
C ALA A 89 12.04 1.23 5.92
N LEU A 90 13.12 0.44 5.84
CA LEU A 90 14.41 0.88 5.31
C LEU A 90 14.30 1.32 3.83
N LEU A 91 13.57 0.55 3.01
CA LEU A 91 13.32 0.91 1.62
C LEU A 91 12.58 2.26 1.52
N LEU A 92 11.45 2.40 2.22
CA LEU A 92 10.65 3.63 2.18
C LEU A 92 11.43 4.84 2.71
N ALA A 93 12.17 4.65 3.79
CA ALA A 93 13.01 5.68 4.40
C ALA A 93 14.10 6.15 3.43
N GLY A 94 14.77 5.23 2.73
CA GLY A 94 15.80 5.52 1.73
C GLY A 94 15.25 6.20 0.48
N LEU A 95 13.98 5.95 0.12
CA LEU A 95 13.32 6.57 -1.02
C LEU A 95 12.83 8.02 -0.74
N CYS A 96 12.76 8.45 0.52
CA CYS A 96 12.39 9.82 0.88
C CYS A 96 13.49 10.84 0.52
N THR A 97 13.13 12.13 0.45
CA THR A 97 14.08 13.23 0.26
C THR A 97 13.84 14.34 1.28
N PRO A 98 14.76 14.60 2.23
CA PRO A 98 15.93 13.76 2.54
C PRO A 98 15.49 12.36 3.04
N PRO A 99 16.38 11.35 2.99
CA PRO A 99 16.10 10.04 3.56
C PRO A 99 15.74 10.14 5.04
N LEU A 100 14.77 9.33 5.47
CA LEU A 100 14.38 9.24 6.88
C LEU A 100 15.35 8.34 7.65
N LYS A 101 15.57 8.63 8.93
CA LYS A 101 16.26 7.70 9.84
C LYS A 101 15.27 6.64 10.32
N TYR A 102 15.58 5.38 10.07
CA TYR A 102 14.81 4.27 10.65
C TYR A 102 15.29 4.01 12.08
N THR A 103 14.38 4.05 13.06
CA THR A 103 14.70 3.89 14.49
C THR A 103 14.28 2.55 15.08
N GLY A 104 13.71 1.63 14.30
CA GLY A 104 13.34 0.28 14.78
C GLY A 104 12.08 0.19 15.66
N ASP A 105 11.68 1.28 16.31
CA ASP A 105 10.66 1.26 17.39
C ASP A 105 9.20 1.34 16.92
N SER A 106 8.94 1.57 15.62
CA SER A 106 7.57 1.70 15.12
C SER A 106 7.03 0.38 14.55
N VAL A 107 5.75 0.10 14.85
CA VAL A 107 4.97 -0.87 14.08
C VAL A 107 5.01 -0.38 12.63
N ASN A 108 5.71 -1.11 11.76
CA ASN A 108 5.92 -0.77 10.34
C ASN A 108 4.62 -0.97 9.54
N ALA A 109 3.55 -0.35 10.02
CA ALA A 109 2.26 -0.31 9.36
C ALA A 109 2.41 0.44 8.05
N VAL A 110 1.88 -0.17 7.00
CA VAL A 110 1.89 0.39 5.66
C VAL A 110 0.50 0.90 5.37
N ARG A 111 0.40 2.20 5.09
CA ARG A 111 -0.84 2.76 4.55
C ARG A 111 -0.74 2.81 3.03
N ALA A 112 -1.68 2.14 2.36
CA ALA A 112 -1.88 2.25 0.93
C ALA A 112 -3.16 3.04 0.65
N ILE A 113 -3.12 3.97 -0.32
CA ILE A 113 -4.22 4.89 -0.59
C ILE A 113 -4.54 4.97 -2.08
N LYS A 114 -5.81 5.23 -2.44
CA LYS A 114 -6.22 5.58 -3.80
C LYS A 114 -7.30 6.66 -3.72
N TRP A 115 -7.18 7.71 -4.53
CA TRP A 115 -8.27 8.64 -4.71
C TRP A 115 -9.45 7.94 -5.41
N GLN A 116 -10.65 8.09 -4.86
CA GLN A 116 -11.85 7.44 -5.37
C GLN A 116 -12.60 8.31 -6.41
N SER A 117 -12.27 9.59 -6.51
CA SER A 117 -12.78 10.48 -7.55
C SER A 117 -11.92 10.39 -8.81
N GLU A 118 -12.54 10.31 -9.98
CA GLU A 118 -11.84 10.48 -11.25
C GLU A 118 -11.26 11.89 -11.40
N ARG A 119 -10.22 12.03 -12.23
CA ARG A 119 -9.60 13.32 -12.49
C ARG A 119 -10.60 14.27 -13.17
N GLY A 120 -11.06 15.28 -12.43
CA GLY A 120 -12.06 16.23 -12.90
C GLY A 120 -13.50 15.91 -12.50
N SER A 121 -13.74 14.78 -11.82
CA SER A 121 -14.99 14.49 -11.14
C SER A 121 -14.90 14.87 -9.66
N SER A 122 -15.99 15.41 -9.11
CA SER A 122 -16.12 15.64 -7.66
C SER A 122 -16.70 14.44 -6.91
N GLU A 123 -17.32 13.50 -7.63
CA GLU A 123 -18.04 12.37 -7.02
C GLU A 123 -17.11 11.16 -6.87
N PRO A 124 -16.87 10.68 -5.63
CA PRO A 124 -16.06 9.50 -5.39
C PRO A 124 -16.82 8.22 -5.77
N ILE A 125 -16.14 7.30 -6.47
CA ILE A 125 -16.63 5.97 -6.81
C ILE A 125 -15.99 4.96 -5.86
N LEU A 126 -16.78 4.04 -5.31
CA LEU A 126 -16.26 3.02 -4.41
C LEU A 126 -15.18 2.17 -5.09
N PHE A 127 -14.07 2.00 -4.38
CA PHE A 127 -12.96 1.16 -4.80
C PHE A 127 -13.44 -0.28 -4.99
N ASN A 128 -13.28 -0.80 -6.20
CA ASN A 128 -13.85 -2.07 -6.65
C ASN A 128 -12.81 -3.08 -7.14
N ASP A 129 -11.52 -2.71 -7.19
CA ASP A 129 -10.40 -3.61 -7.48
C ASP A 129 -10.07 -4.50 -6.26
N VAL A 130 -11.10 -5.18 -5.73
CA VAL A 130 -11.02 -6.09 -4.59
C VAL A 130 -11.52 -7.46 -5.03
N TYR A 131 -10.66 -8.47 -4.84
CA TYR A 131 -10.85 -9.81 -5.38
C TYR A 131 -10.86 -10.87 -4.27
N ASP A 132 -11.71 -11.87 -4.42
CA ASP A 132 -11.64 -13.09 -3.64
C ASP A 132 -10.58 -14.00 -4.24
N ALA A 133 -9.52 -14.22 -3.48
CA ALA A 133 -8.51 -15.18 -3.82
C ALA A 133 -8.43 -16.30 -2.78
N ARG A 134 -9.38 -16.47 -1.84
CA ARG A 134 -9.22 -17.44 -0.73
C ARG A 134 -8.93 -18.86 -1.22
N ASP A 135 -9.60 -19.30 -2.28
CA ASP A 135 -9.35 -20.60 -2.89
C ASP A 135 -8.11 -20.60 -3.79
N VAL A 136 -8.10 -19.74 -4.82
CA VAL A 136 -7.03 -19.68 -5.83
C VAL A 136 -6.76 -18.23 -6.22
N PHE A 137 -5.46 -17.88 -6.31
CA PHE A 137 -5.03 -16.62 -6.90
C PHE A 137 -4.73 -16.83 -8.39
N THR A 138 -5.49 -16.16 -9.27
CA THR A 138 -5.38 -16.30 -10.73
C THR A 138 -5.46 -14.94 -11.41
N ASN A 139 -5.69 -14.90 -12.72
CA ASN A 139 -5.94 -13.67 -13.47
C ASN A 139 -7.15 -12.93 -12.87
N LYS A 140 -6.99 -11.61 -12.62
CA LYS A 140 -8.03 -10.75 -12.05
C LYS A 140 -9.37 -10.79 -12.77
N LYS A 141 -9.36 -11.02 -14.09
CA LYS A 141 -10.60 -11.13 -14.88
C LYS A 141 -11.46 -12.34 -14.53
N ASP A 142 -10.82 -13.38 -14.01
CA ASP A 142 -11.46 -14.66 -13.67
C ASP A 142 -11.69 -14.79 -12.15
N MET A 143 -11.21 -13.84 -11.35
CA MET A 143 -11.38 -13.86 -9.89
C MET A 143 -12.72 -13.23 -9.50
N PRO A 144 -13.48 -13.85 -8.58
CA PRO A 144 -14.66 -13.21 -8.01
C PRO A 144 -14.31 -11.88 -7.37
N HIS A 145 -15.19 -10.89 -7.49
CA HIS A 145 -15.06 -9.62 -6.79
C HIS A 145 -15.67 -9.68 -5.40
N ILE A 146 -15.07 -8.94 -4.47
CA ILE A 146 -15.58 -8.69 -3.12
C ILE A 146 -15.86 -7.18 -3.02
N ILE A 147 -16.88 -6.78 -2.27
CA ILE A 147 -17.10 -5.35 -1.99
C ILE A 147 -16.03 -4.88 -0.99
N ALA A 148 -15.36 -3.76 -1.24
CA ALA A 148 -14.26 -3.31 -0.38
C ALA A 148 -14.63 -3.15 1.10
N THR A 149 -15.89 -2.82 1.41
CA THR A 149 -16.42 -2.72 2.77
C THR A 149 -16.58 -4.05 3.51
N GLU A 150 -16.48 -5.18 2.81
CA GLU A 150 -16.50 -6.53 3.40
C GLU A 150 -15.12 -6.95 3.94
N LEU A 151 -14.04 -6.23 3.59
CA LEU A 151 -12.70 -6.46 4.14
C LEU A 151 -12.66 -6.11 5.62
N GLN A 152 -12.19 -7.03 6.44
CA GLN A 152 -12.17 -6.92 7.89
C GLN A 152 -10.76 -6.76 8.45
N LYS A 153 -10.68 -6.23 9.66
CA LYS A 153 -9.45 -6.26 10.45
C LYS A 153 -8.97 -7.71 10.61
N SER A 154 -7.65 -7.90 10.53
CA SER A 154 -6.94 -9.18 10.59
C SER A 154 -7.05 -10.05 9.33
N ASP A 155 -7.84 -9.69 8.32
CA ASP A 155 -7.81 -10.37 7.03
C ASP A 155 -6.40 -10.37 6.46
N LEU A 156 -5.99 -11.53 5.93
CA LEU A 156 -4.74 -11.67 5.21
C LEU A 156 -4.99 -11.33 3.75
N VAL A 157 -4.30 -10.31 3.25
CA VAL A 157 -4.46 -9.82 1.88
C VAL A 157 -3.14 -9.78 1.13
N LEU A 158 -3.22 -9.93 -0.19
CA LEU A 158 -2.20 -9.44 -1.11
C LEU A 158 -2.58 -8.02 -1.53
N LEU A 159 -1.73 -7.05 -1.21
CA LEU A 159 -1.83 -5.71 -1.76
C LEU A 159 -0.97 -5.59 -3.01
N GLU A 160 -1.55 -4.97 -4.02
CA GLU A 160 -0.84 -4.48 -5.19
C GLU A 160 -0.83 -2.98 -5.16
N GLY A 161 0.35 -2.39 -5.29
CA GLY A 161 0.49 -0.94 -5.27
C GLY A 161 1.72 -0.44 -5.99
N LYS A 162 1.79 0.87 -6.19
CA LYS A 162 2.98 1.57 -6.65
C LYS A 162 3.53 2.42 -5.53
N LEU A 163 4.84 2.65 -5.51
CA LEU A 163 5.38 3.68 -4.62
C LEU A 163 5.34 5.03 -5.32
N THR A 164 4.70 5.98 -4.66
CA THR A 164 4.63 7.36 -5.13
C THR A 164 5.31 8.30 -4.15
N ARG A 165 5.95 9.34 -4.67
CA ARG A 165 6.48 10.45 -3.87
C ARG A 165 5.57 11.66 -3.95
N TYR A 166 5.40 12.33 -2.82
CA TYR A 166 4.59 13.53 -2.70
C TYR A 166 5.37 14.62 -1.94
N PRO A 167 5.13 15.90 -2.26
CA PRO A 167 5.70 16.99 -1.49
C PRO A 167 5.10 16.98 -0.07
N ALA A 168 5.92 17.30 0.93
CA ALA A 168 5.49 17.47 2.31
C ALA A 168 6.21 18.66 2.93
N GLN A 169 5.71 19.11 4.08
CA GLN A 169 6.31 20.19 4.84
C GLN A 169 7.47 19.68 5.71
N ASP A 170 8.53 20.47 5.82
CA ASP A 170 9.58 20.30 6.84
C ASP A 170 9.16 20.89 8.19
N GLU A 171 10.06 20.84 9.17
CA GLU A 171 9.83 21.38 10.53
C GLU A 171 9.58 22.90 10.53
N GLU A 172 10.03 23.60 9.48
CA GLU A 172 9.80 25.03 9.27
C GLU A 172 8.53 25.32 8.44
N LYS A 173 7.69 24.30 8.19
CA LYS A 173 6.47 24.36 7.38
C LYS A 173 6.70 24.69 5.90
N LYS A 174 7.92 24.49 5.38
CA LYS A 174 8.24 24.71 3.97
C LYS A 174 8.09 23.41 3.17
N TRP A 175 7.60 23.51 1.93
CA TRP A 175 7.39 22.37 1.02
C TRP A 175 8.69 21.91 0.34
N THR A 176 9.71 21.61 1.14
CA THR A 176 11.07 21.28 0.67
C THR A 176 11.32 19.77 0.64
N VAL A 177 10.49 18.97 1.31
CA VAL A 177 10.71 17.53 1.47
C VAL A 177 9.79 16.71 0.58
N LYS A 178 10.28 15.54 0.17
CA LYS A 178 9.48 14.52 -0.51
C LYS A 178 9.36 13.29 0.39
N ARG A 179 8.13 12.82 0.55
CA ARG A 179 7.79 11.60 1.29
C ARG A 179 7.26 10.56 0.33
N VAL A 180 7.27 9.31 0.77
CA VAL A 180 6.87 8.16 -0.04
C VAL A 180 5.66 7.50 0.59
N GLN A 181 4.71 7.12 -0.24
CA GLN A 181 3.54 6.34 0.15
C GLN A 181 3.26 5.26 -0.89
N MET A 182 2.43 4.30 -0.52
CA MET A 182 1.92 3.32 -1.47
C MET A 182 0.61 3.80 -2.06
N GLU A 183 0.54 3.93 -3.39
CA GLU A 183 -0.71 4.06 -4.11
C GLU A 183 -1.31 2.66 -4.29
N LEU A 184 -2.56 2.49 -3.89
CA LEU A 184 -3.30 1.24 -3.93
C LEU A 184 -3.83 0.99 -5.35
N LEU A 185 -3.50 -0.17 -5.91
CA LEU A 185 -4.03 -0.63 -7.20
C LEU A 185 -5.09 -1.70 -7.03
N ALA A 186 -4.84 -2.72 -6.21
CA ALA A 186 -5.75 -3.83 -6.01
C ALA A 186 -5.55 -4.50 -4.65
N ILE A 187 -6.59 -5.16 -4.16
CA ILE A 187 -6.56 -6.00 -2.96
C ILE A 187 -7.05 -7.39 -3.33
N SER A 188 -6.35 -8.44 -2.93
CA SER A 188 -6.85 -9.81 -3.04
C SER A 188 -6.91 -10.46 -1.66
N LEU A 189 -8.11 -10.86 -1.24
CA LEU A 189 -8.32 -11.56 0.03
C LEU A 189 -7.75 -12.97 -0.06
N LEU A 190 -6.76 -13.28 0.78
CA LEU A 190 -6.10 -14.59 0.81
C LEU A 190 -6.66 -15.49 1.90
N ALA A 191 -7.04 -14.91 3.03
CA ALA A 191 -7.72 -15.60 4.13
C ALA A 191 -8.48 -14.60 4.99
N SER A 192 -9.66 -15.00 5.47
CA SER A 192 -10.40 -14.20 6.45
C SER A 192 -9.68 -14.20 7.79
N GLY A 193 -9.68 -13.05 8.46
CA GLY A 193 -9.13 -12.90 9.81
C GLY A 193 -9.92 -13.73 10.82
N VAL A 194 -9.23 -14.31 11.79
CA VAL A 194 -9.90 -14.86 12.97
C VAL A 194 -10.19 -13.69 13.90
N ILE A 195 -11.47 -13.37 14.12
CA ILE A 195 -11.87 -12.44 15.18
C ILE A 195 -11.50 -13.11 16.50
N GLN A 196 -10.38 -12.69 17.10
CA GLN A 196 -10.14 -13.01 18.51
C GLN A 196 -10.95 -12.00 19.32
N ASP A 197 -12.07 -12.46 19.89
CA ASP A 197 -12.83 -11.76 20.92
C ASP A 197 -11.98 -11.65 22.20
N ASN A 198 -10.94 -10.83 22.16
CA ASN A 198 -10.17 -10.48 23.34
C ASN A 198 -10.75 -9.21 23.95
N HIS A 199 -11.86 -9.38 24.68
CA HIS A 199 -12.22 -8.49 25.79
C HIS A 199 -11.12 -8.60 26.87
N LYS A 200 -9.99 -7.90 26.69
CA LYS A 200 -9.09 -7.49 27.77
C LYS A 200 -8.51 -6.12 27.48
N THR A 201 -9.17 -5.13 28.09
CA THR A 201 -8.67 -3.79 28.37
C THR A 201 -7.30 -3.88 29.03
N VAL A 202 -6.23 -3.51 28.32
CA VAL A 202 -4.99 -3.03 28.94
C VAL A 202 -4.45 -1.87 28.11
N GLY A 203 -4.76 -0.67 28.61
CA GLY A 203 -3.88 0.49 28.71
C GLY A 203 -3.00 0.89 27.52
N GLY A 204 -3.39 2.00 26.88
CA GLY A 204 -2.40 2.99 26.46
C GLY A 204 -2.00 2.99 24.99
N MET A 205 -2.97 3.07 24.06
CA MET A 205 -2.67 3.56 22.72
C MET A 205 -2.78 5.09 22.75
N ARG A 206 -1.64 5.77 22.90
CA ARG A 206 -1.56 7.22 22.70
C ARG A 206 -1.96 7.52 21.26
N GLU A 207 -3.03 8.30 21.10
CA GLU A 207 -3.34 9.03 19.89
C GLU A 207 -2.06 9.70 19.36
N ILE A 208 -1.63 9.34 18.16
CA ILE A 208 -0.71 10.18 17.39
C ILE A 208 -1.59 11.26 16.76
N SER A 209 -1.87 12.28 17.57
CA SER A 209 -2.39 13.56 17.11
C SER A 209 -1.31 14.19 16.24
N GLY A 210 -1.49 14.22 14.92
CA GLY A 210 -0.45 14.77 14.02
C GLY A 210 -0.74 14.78 12.52
N LEU A 211 -1.91 14.33 12.05
CA LEU A 211 -2.38 14.65 10.71
C LEU A 211 -3.61 15.55 10.84
N HIS A 212 -3.38 16.84 10.77
CA HIS A 212 -4.42 17.80 10.39
C HIS A 212 -4.22 18.14 8.91
N ILE A 213 -5.35 18.19 8.20
CA ILE A 213 -5.49 18.73 6.84
C ILE A 213 -5.07 20.20 6.84
#